data_AF-A0A1E5CSV4-F1
#
_entry.id   AF-A0A1E5CSV4-F1
#
_cell.length_a   1.000
_cell.length_b   1.000
_cell.length_c   1.000
_cell.angle_alpha   90.00
_cell.angle_beta   90.00
_cell.angle_gamma   90.00
#
_symmetry.space_group_name_H-M   'P 1'
#
loop_
_entity.id
_entity.type
_entity.pdbx_description
1 polymer ?
#
loop_
_entity_poly.entity_id
_entity_poly.type
_entity_poly.pdbx_seq_one_letter_code
_entity_poly.pdbx_strand_id
1 'polypeptide(L)' 'MATSVRLDDNFVSQAKVHAEAENRSVPKQIEYWAKIGQIMIDNPDLPYEFVKESLLANQEVKQGLTKRYVRRTKKH' A
#
# COMPACT_ATOMS: atom_id res chain seq x y z
N MET A 1 19.30 -7.54 -4.59
CA MET A 1 20.51 -7.09 -3.86
C MET A 1 20.04 -6.37 -2.61
N ALA A 2 20.57 -6.68 -1.44
CA ALA A 2 20.20 -6.01 -0.19
C ALA A 2 21.28 -4.98 0.14
N THR A 3 20.88 -3.72 0.32
CA THR A 3 21.78 -2.64 0.77
C THR A 3 21.57 -2.47 2.27
N SER A 4 22.65 -2.57 3.05
CA SER A 4 22.57 -2.31 4.49
C SER A 4 22.42 -0.81 4.75
N VAL A 5 21.39 -0.44 5.52
CA VAL A 5 21.12 0.95 5.92
C VAL A 5 20.98 0.95 7.43
N ARG A 6 21.63 1.92 8.09
CA ARG A 6 21.51 2.09 9.55
C ARG A 6 20.25 2.91 9.84
N LEU A 7 19.38 2.36 10.69
CA LEU A 7 18.14 2.99 11.11
C LEU A 7 18.14 3.17 12.63
N ASP A 8 17.33 4.11 13.11
CA ASP A 8 17.11 4.31 14.54
C ASP A 8 16.39 3.09 15.16
N ASP A 9 16.84 2.65 16.35
CA ASP A 9 16.31 1.45 16.99
C ASP A 9 14.85 1.61 17.43
N ASN A 10 14.42 2.83 17.79
CA ASN A 10 13.02 3.08 18.13
C ASN A 10 12.14 3.00 16.87
N PHE A 11 12.61 3.54 15.74
CA PHE A 11 11.91 3.41 14.47
C PHE A 11 11.74 1.95 14.05
N VAL A 12 12.80 1.14 14.16
CA VAL A 12 12.74 -0.30 13.85
C VAL A 12 11.78 -1.03 14.78
N SER A 13 11.77 -0.66 16.07
CA SER A 13 10.85 -1.23 17.07
C SER A 13 9.39 -0.93 16.73
N GLN A 14 9.08 0.30 16.30
CA GLN A 14 7.73 0.66 15.83
C GLN A 14 7.34 -0.12 14.56
N ALA A 15 8.24 -0.18 13.57
CA ALA A 15 8.01 -0.95 12.36
C ALA A 15 7.72 -2.42 12.66
N LYS A 16 8.38 -3.01 13.65
CA LYS A 16 8.15 -4.39 14.09
C LYS A 16 6.74 -4.63 14.60
N VAL A 17 6.21 -3.75 15.45
CA VAL A 17 4.84 -3.85 15.99
C VAL A 17 3.80 -3.82 14.87
N HIS A 18 3.93 -2.87 13.93
CA HIS A 18 3.02 -2.77 12.79
C HIS A 18 3.17 -3.94 11.82
N ALA A 19 4.41 -4.40 11.58
CA ALA A 19 4.67 -5.55 10.73
C ALA A 19 3.98 -6.82 11.27
N GLU A 20 4.05 -7.06 12.58
CA GLU A 20 3.38 -8.19 13.23
C GLU A 20 1.86 -8.10 13.11
N ALA A 21 1.27 -6.94 13.39
CA ALA A 21 -0.17 -6.72 13.28
C ALA A 21 -0.69 -6.88 11.84
N GLU A 22 0.11 -6.49 10.84
CA GLU A 22 -0.28 -6.50 9.42
C GLU A 22 0.22 -7.74 8.68
N ASN A 23 0.75 -8.75 9.39
CA ASN A 23 1.31 -9.99 8.84
C ASN A 23 2.39 -9.75 7.77
N ARG A 24 3.32 -8.83 8.03
CA ARG A 24 4.48 -8.51 7.18
C ARG A 24 5.79 -8.74 7.92
N SER A 25 6.89 -8.89 7.17
CA SER A 25 8.22 -8.79 7.75
C SER A 25 8.59 -7.32 8.01
N VAL A 26 9.49 -7.07 8.95
CA VAL A 26 9.96 -5.70 9.27
C VAL A 26 10.47 -4.94 8.04
N PRO A 27 11.31 -5.53 7.16
CA PRO A 27 11.73 -4.85 5.94
C PRO A 27 10.56 -4.50 5.03
N LYS A 28 9.58 -5.42 4.86
CA LYS A 28 8.40 -5.16 4.03
C LYS A 28 7.49 -4.07 4.59
N GLN A 29 7.41 -3.94 5.91
CA GLN A 29 6.66 -2.86 6.53
C GLN A 29 7.31 -1.50 6.27
N ILE A 30 8.65 -1.43 6.35
CA ILE A 30 9.41 -0.21 6.03
C ILE A 30 9.27 0.13 4.55
N GLU A 31 9.38 -0.85 3.65
CA GLU A 31 9.14 -0.67 2.21
C GLU A 31 7.72 -0.18 1.93
N TYR A 32 6.71 -0.71 2.63
CA TYR A 32 5.33 -0.27 2.52
C TYR A 32 5.17 1.21 2.89
N TRP A 33 5.70 1.63 4.05
CA TRP A 33 5.66 3.04 4.47
C TRP A 33 6.40 3.96 3.52
N ALA A 34 7.58 3.57 3.04
CA ALA A 34 8.35 4.35 2.08
C ALA A 34 7.58 4.54 0.77
N LYS A 35 6.97 3.46 0.25
CA LYS A 35 6.17 3.51 -0.98
C LYS A 35 4.94 4.39 -0.83
N ILE A 36 4.18 4.24 0.27
CA ILE A 36 3.03 5.09 0.54
C ILE A 36 3.47 6.55 0.69
N GLY A 37 4.52 6.81 1.47
CA GLY A 37 5.04 8.16 1.68
C GLY A 37 5.39 8.86 0.37
N GLN A 38 6.07 8.16 -0.55
CA GLN A 38 6.36 8.69 -1.88
C GLN A 38 5.08 9.04 -2.66
N ILE A 39 4.10 8.12 -2.70
CA ILE A 39 2.84 8.36 -3.42
C ILE A 39 2.08 9.55 -2.84
N MET A 40 2.06 9.69 -1.51
CA MET A 40 1.40 10.80 -0.84
C MET A 40 2.11 12.14 -1.09
N ILE A 41 3.44 12.16 -1.19
CA ILE A 41 4.21 13.36 -1.56
C ILE A 41 3.90 13.77 -3.00
N ASP A 42 3.82 12.80 -3.91
CA ASP A 42 3.53 13.05 -5.33
C ASP A 42 2.06 13.46 -5.56
N ASN A 43 1.15 13.08 -4.65
CA ASN A 43 -0.29 13.31 -4.75
C ASN A 43 -0.85 13.90 -3.43
N PRO A 44 -0.48 15.14 -3.07
CA PRO A 44 -0.76 15.72 -1.75
C PRO A 44 -2.25 16.02 -1.51
N ASP A 45 -3.05 16.08 -2.57
CA ASP A 45 -4.49 16.32 -2.56
C ASP A 45 -5.32 15.04 -2.33
N LEU A 46 -4.70 13.87 -2.50
CA LEU A 46 -5.39 12.59 -2.34
C LEU A 46 -5.34 12.10 -0.89
N PRO A 47 -6.48 11.67 -0.31
CA PRO A 47 -6.47 11.03 1.01
C PRO A 47 -5.73 9.70 1.01
N TYR A 48 -5.09 9.36 2.14
CA TYR A 48 -4.40 8.08 2.32
C TYR A 48 -5.27 6.87 2.00
N GLU A 49 -6.54 6.86 2.46
CA GLU A 49 -7.42 5.71 2.26
C GLU A 49 -7.69 5.49 0.76
N PHE A 50 -7.86 6.57 -0.02
CA PHE A 50 -8.03 6.50 -1.46
C PHE A 50 -6.81 5.88 -2.16
N VAL A 51 -5.60 6.29 -1.76
CA VAL A 51 -4.35 5.73 -2.29
C VAL A 51 -4.24 4.23 -1.95
N LYS A 52 -4.50 3.87 -0.69
CA LYS A 52 -4.46 2.49 -0.22
C LYS A 52 -5.44 1.59 -0.97
N GLU A 53 -6.70 2.01 -1.10
CA GLU A 53 -7.72 1.27 -1.86
C GLU A 53 -7.35 1.16 -3.34
N SER A 54 -6.82 2.21 -3.95
CA SER A 54 -6.38 2.20 -5.35
C SER A 54 -5.24 1.20 -5.58
N LEU A 55 -4.29 1.10 -4.65
CA LEU A 55 -3.21 0.11 -4.72
C LEU A 55 -3.74 -1.32 -4.62
N LEU A 56 -4.70 -1.56 -3.74
CA LEU A 56 -5.37 -2.86 -3.62
C LEU A 56 -6.11 -3.20 -4.91
N ALA A 57 -6.93 -2.28 -5.42
CA ALA A 57 -7.68 -2.45 -6.67
C ALA A 57 -6.75 -2.77 -7.85
N ASN A 58 -5.59 -2.12 -7.93
CA ASN A 58 -4.58 -2.41 -8.96
C ASN A 58 -4.04 -3.85 -8.84
N GLN A 59 -3.83 -4.36 -7.62
CA GLN A 59 -3.44 -5.75 -7.42
C GLN A 59 -4.57 -6.72 -7.79
N GLU A 60 -5.82 -6.42 -7.43
CA GLU A 60 -6.97 -7.23 -7.81
C GLU A 60 -7.11 -7.35 -9.33
N VAL A 61 -6.90 -6.25 -10.07
CA VAL A 61 -6.85 -6.24 -11.55
C VAL A 61 -5.75 -7.18 -12.06
N LYS A 62 -4.53 -7.09 -11.52
CA LYS A 62 -3.40 -7.94 -11.93
C LYS A 62 -3.63 -9.42 -11.64
N GLN A 63 -4.34 -9.73 -10.55
CA GLN A 63 -4.69 -11.10 -10.18
C GLN A 63 -5.96 -11.61 -10.88
N GLY A 64 -6.59 -10.79 -11.73
CA GLY A 64 -7.83 -11.16 -12.42
C GLY A 64 -9.05 -11.28 -11.50
N LEU A 65 -8.99 -10.72 -10.29
CA LEU A 65 -10.07 -10.76 -9.28
C LEU A 65 -11.18 -9.73 -9.55
N THR A 66 -11.16 -9.08 -10.71
CA THR A 66 -12.15 -8.07 -11.10
C THR A 66 -13.37 -8.67 -11.79
N LYS A 67 -14.51 -8.01 -11.65
CA LYS A 67 -15.75 -8.36 -12.38
C LYS A 67 -16.01 -7.35 -13.47
N ARG A 68 -16.46 -7.82 -14.64
CA ARG A 68 -16.90 -6.94 -15.72
C ARG A 68 -18.04 -6.06 -15.22
N TYR A 69 -17.88 -4.75 -15.34
CA TYR A 69 -18.97 -3.82 -15.07
C TYR A 69 -20.12 -4.07 -16.06
N VAL A 70 -21.33 -4.26 -15.52
CA VAL A 70 -22.56 -4.37 -16.30
C VAL A 70 -23.48 -3.24 -15.86
N ARG A 71 -23.78 -2.33 -16.80
CA ARG A 71 -24.72 -1.23 -16.56
C ARG A 71 -26.10 -1.80 -16.26
N ARG A 72 -26.66 -1.45 -15.10
CA ARG A 72 -27.97 -1.96 -14.66
C ARG A 72 -29.16 -1.27 -15.32
N THR A 73 -28.97 -0.07 -15.87
CA THR A 73 -30.04 0.72 -16.52
C THR A 73 -30.04 0.49 -18.02
N LYS A 74 -31.23 0.38 -18.63
CA LYS A 74 -31.38 0.43 -20.10
C LYS A 74 -31.06 1.84 -20.61
N LYS A 75 -30.48 1.94 -21.80
CA LYS A 75 -30.29 3.23 -22.49
C LYS A 75 -31.69 3.63 -22.99
N HIS A 76 -32.20 4.77 -22.53
CA HIS A 76 -33.37 5.40 -23.14
C HIS A 76 -32.97 6.03 -24.46
#